data_AF-A0A1Y2AHP9-F1
#
_entry.id   AF-A0A1Y2AHP9-F1
#
_cell.length_a   1.000
_cell.length_b   1.000
_cell.length_c   1.000
_cell.angle_alpha   90.00
_cell.angle_beta   90.00
_cell.angle_gamma   90.00
#
_symmetry.space_group_name_H-M   'P 1'
#
loop_
_entity.id
_entity.type
_entity.pdbx_description
1 polymer ?
#
loop_
_entity_poly.entity_id
_entity_poly.type
_entity_poly.pdbx_seq_one_letter_code
_entity_poly.pdbx_strand_id
1 'polypeptide(L)'
;MVQPSFAHPRRTQASKSTTPTAALDVFLDNQHQSYFEDLYKSEAVCLCILRLLPPVCRQIILHNLWSYSAVKVIDIKAFCQIDIAAPLESVLDIMRPVLDRKILGQMQSKKGKMEFPWNDTFKKGLRNALTGLGTSNSFGVPAEIEEESSLDVDDLTRYGEDTWESILRYMVSSGLGKGLTTSRPKHSVLLLLHFSGLMVDLTDPTGRKVSLERLTITSKGFQFLLEDRQTQLWQVLMFYLTSKDENRQRSADVLSLFFSLGCMELGQGYSASQSFPTSQSVLEDLESYGFIYRPVSADGVRSDTFYPTHLATSLCSGDIGSSQSAEDKRFLILETNYKVYAYTSNELEIAILNLFVDIRIRYQNLVVGKLDRGPVKAAMEKGISASQIISYLSSHAHPQMHASPPPLLHPTIVDQLHLWDKERNRLKTDEAIMYEFFSKELFEASEAEADKYGGMILSLPEQKRLFVDPALKEAMRDFVVARQTELRSML
;
A
#
# COMPACT_ATOMS: atom_id res chain seq x y z
N MET A 1 39.97 -15.99 40.38
CA MET A 1 39.67 -16.40 38.99
C MET A 1 38.17 -16.56 38.88
N VAL A 2 37.49 -15.52 38.41
CA VAL A 2 36.03 -15.50 38.17
C VAL A 2 35.87 -15.34 36.66
N GLN A 3 35.28 -16.34 36.00
CA GLN A 3 35.03 -16.28 34.56
C GLN A 3 33.80 -15.38 34.28
N PRO A 4 33.85 -14.54 33.24
CA PRO A 4 32.73 -13.69 32.87
C PRO A 4 31.67 -14.48 32.11
N SER A 5 30.41 -14.23 32.44
CA SER A 5 29.23 -14.78 31.78
C SER A 5 29.09 -14.22 30.36
N PHE A 6 29.08 -15.10 29.37
CA PHE A 6 28.71 -14.75 28.00
C PHE A 6 27.18 -14.64 27.90
N ALA A 7 26.66 -13.42 27.92
CA ALA A 7 25.29 -13.13 27.53
C ALA A 7 25.12 -13.43 26.03
N HIS A 8 24.18 -14.32 25.70
CA HIS A 8 23.77 -14.56 24.32
C HIS A 8 23.19 -13.27 23.71
N PRO A 9 23.49 -12.95 22.44
CA PRO A 9 22.91 -11.77 21.80
C PRO A 9 21.40 -11.95 21.69
N ARG A 10 20.65 -10.97 22.20
CA ARG A 10 19.21 -10.86 21.96
C ARG A 10 18.98 -10.95 20.47
N ARG A 11 18.16 -11.92 20.06
CA ARG A 11 17.57 -12.09 18.73
C ARG A 11 17.16 -10.69 18.23
N THR A 12 17.93 -10.15 17.29
CA THR A 12 17.55 -8.98 16.52
C THR A 12 16.17 -9.28 15.95
N GLN A 13 15.19 -8.43 16.27
CA GLN A 13 13.91 -8.46 15.58
C GLN A 13 14.24 -8.29 14.11
N ALA A 14 14.09 -9.37 13.34
CA ALA A 14 14.17 -9.29 11.89
C ALA A 14 13.15 -8.23 11.48
N SER A 15 13.65 -7.13 10.91
CA SER A 15 12.82 -6.17 10.21
C SER A 15 11.92 -6.98 9.29
N LYS A 16 10.59 -6.93 9.49
CA LYS A 16 9.64 -7.51 8.54
C LYS A 16 9.93 -6.85 7.21
N SER A 17 10.63 -7.55 6.31
CA SER A 17 10.77 -7.12 4.93
C SER A 17 9.36 -7.15 4.36
N THR A 18 8.73 -5.99 4.22
CA THR A 18 7.49 -5.84 3.47
C THR A 18 7.76 -6.34 2.07
N THR A 19 7.26 -7.54 1.77
CA THR A 19 7.29 -8.07 0.40
C THR A 19 6.52 -7.10 -0.49
N PRO A 20 6.92 -6.90 -1.75
CA PRO A 20 6.21 -5.99 -2.66
C PRO A 20 4.75 -6.41 -2.87
N THR A 21 4.43 -7.69 -2.60
CA THR A 21 3.08 -8.27 -2.66
C THR A 21 2.28 -8.14 -1.36
N ALA A 22 2.82 -7.52 -0.32
CA ALA A 22 2.18 -7.50 1.00
C ALA A 22 0.75 -6.93 0.97
N ALA A 23 0.49 -5.92 0.13
CA ALA A 23 -0.86 -5.38 -0.05
C ALA A 23 -1.84 -6.41 -0.64
N LEU A 24 -1.38 -7.20 -1.61
CA LEU A 24 -2.15 -8.30 -2.20
C LEU A 24 -2.37 -9.43 -1.19
N ASP A 25 -1.33 -9.81 -0.45
CA ASP A 25 -1.41 -10.87 0.56
C ASP A 25 -2.45 -10.50 1.64
N VAL A 26 -2.40 -9.27 2.16
CA VAL A 26 -3.39 -8.76 3.12
C VAL A 26 -4.80 -8.74 2.53
N PHE A 27 -4.95 -8.38 1.25
CA PHE A 27 -6.25 -8.38 0.60
C PHE A 27 -6.83 -9.79 0.48
N LEU A 28 -6.03 -10.76 0.01
CA LEU A 28 -6.43 -12.15 -0.21
C LEU A 28 -6.71 -12.88 1.11
N ASP A 29 -5.92 -12.63 2.15
CA ASP A 29 -6.09 -13.28 3.47
C ASP A 29 -7.45 -12.92 4.12
N ASN A 30 -8.02 -11.77 3.76
CA ASN A 30 -9.32 -11.31 4.28
C ASN A 30 -10.53 -11.83 3.47
N GLN A 31 -10.33 -12.58 2.38
CA GLN A 31 -11.43 -13.02 1.51
C GLN A 31 -12.10 -14.33 1.95
N HIS A 32 -13.39 -14.47 1.63
CA HIS A 32 -14.16 -15.68 1.90
C HIS A 32 -13.85 -16.82 0.91
N GLN A 33 -14.18 -18.07 1.28
CA GLN A 33 -13.94 -19.25 0.44
C GLN A 33 -14.63 -19.17 -0.93
N SER A 34 -15.86 -18.64 -1.00
CA SER A 34 -16.59 -18.48 -2.26
C SER A 34 -15.85 -17.58 -3.26
N TYR A 35 -15.15 -16.55 -2.76
CA TYR A 35 -14.33 -15.66 -3.59
C TYR A 35 -13.21 -16.44 -4.28
N PHE A 36 -12.51 -17.31 -3.55
CA PHE A 36 -11.45 -18.15 -4.12
C PHE A 36 -11.99 -19.19 -5.11
N GLU A 37 -13.18 -19.75 -4.86
CA GLU A 37 -13.81 -20.68 -5.80
C GLU A 37 -14.14 -20.01 -7.14
N ASP A 38 -14.60 -18.75 -7.11
CA ASP A 38 -14.82 -17.95 -8.31
C ASP A 38 -13.51 -17.54 -8.99
N LEU A 39 -12.52 -17.10 -8.22
CA LEU A 39 -11.22 -16.66 -8.72
C LEU A 39 -10.45 -17.80 -9.42
N TYR A 40 -10.48 -19.01 -8.85
CA TYR A 40 -9.82 -20.19 -9.39
C TYR A 40 -10.51 -20.83 -10.60
N LYS A 41 -11.64 -20.27 -11.07
CA LYS A 41 -12.21 -20.63 -12.38
C LYS A 41 -11.29 -20.21 -13.52
N SER A 42 -10.53 -19.14 -13.34
CA SER A 42 -9.54 -18.70 -14.33
C SER A 42 -8.22 -19.46 -14.15
N GLU A 43 -7.75 -20.02 -15.26
CA GLU A 43 -6.53 -20.84 -15.33
C GLU A 43 -5.27 -19.98 -15.12
N ALA A 44 -5.28 -18.74 -15.64
CA ALA A 44 -4.18 -17.78 -15.46
C ALA A 44 -3.98 -17.40 -13.99
N VAL A 45 -5.07 -17.26 -13.24
CA VAL A 45 -5.01 -16.92 -11.81
C VAL A 45 -4.37 -18.04 -11.00
N CYS A 46 -4.69 -19.29 -11.31
CA CYS A 46 -4.08 -20.44 -10.64
C CYS A 46 -2.55 -20.44 -10.80
N LEU A 47 -2.07 -20.05 -11.98
CA LEU A 47 -0.64 -19.95 -12.29
C LEU A 47 0.02 -18.77 -11.58
N CYS A 48 -0.60 -17.58 -11.59
CA CYS A 48 -0.09 -16.41 -10.87
C CYS A 48 -0.03 -16.63 -9.35
N ILE A 49 -1.08 -17.22 -8.76
CA ILE A 49 -1.09 -17.52 -7.33
C ILE A 49 -0.01 -18.54 -6.95
N LEU A 50 0.26 -19.53 -7.82
CA LEU A 50 1.38 -20.46 -7.63
C LEU A 50 2.75 -19.74 -7.67
N ARG A 51 2.93 -18.76 -8.57
CA ARG A 51 4.16 -17.94 -8.65
C ARG A 51 4.36 -17.09 -7.40
N LEU A 52 3.27 -16.58 -6.83
CA LEU A 52 3.28 -15.76 -5.61
C LEU A 52 3.51 -16.56 -4.31
N LEU A 53 3.52 -17.89 -4.36
CA LEU A 53 3.78 -18.72 -3.18
C LEU A 53 5.28 -18.86 -2.91
N PRO A 54 5.68 -19.04 -1.63
CA PRO A 54 7.04 -19.39 -1.26
C PRO A 54 7.55 -20.62 -2.01
N PRO A 55 8.86 -20.71 -2.31
CA PRO A 55 9.42 -21.76 -3.17
C PRO A 55 9.15 -23.17 -2.63
N VAL A 56 9.21 -23.36 -1.30
CA VAL A 56 8.92 -24.63 -0.63
C VAL A 56 7.47 -25.05 -0.87
N CYS A 57 6.52 -24.12 -0.69
CA CYS A 57 5.09 -24.38 -0.92
C CYS A 57 4.82 -24.74 -2.38
N ARG A 58 5.46 -24.03 -3.32
CA ARG A 58 5.35 -24.27 -4.76
C ARG A 58 5.79 -25.69 -5.13
N GLN A 59 6.93 -26.14 -4.60
CA GLN A 59 7.44 -27.48 -4.88
C GLN A 59 6.51 -28.58 -4.33
N ILE A 60 5.99 -28.39 -3.12
CA ILE A 60 5.02 -29.33 -2.51
C ILE A 60 3.75 -29.43 -3.36
N ILE A 61 3.22 -28.29 -3.82
CA ILE A 61 2.02 -28.23 -4.67
C ILE A 61 2.27 -28.92 -6.02
N LEU A 62 3.38 -28.59 -6.69
CA LEU A 62 3.71 -29.17 -8.00
C LEU A 62 3.93 -30.69 -7.92
N HIS A 63 4.61 -31.17 -6.88
CA HIS A 63 4.81 -32.60 -6.68
C HIS A 63 3.48 -33.36 -6.47
N ASN A 64 2.55 -32.76 -5.72
CA ASN A 64 1.27 -33.39 -5.38
C ASN A 64 0.15 -33.07 -6.39
N LEU A 65 0.42 -32.29 -7.44
CA LEU A 65 -0.60 -31.86 -8.40
C LEU A 65 -1.26 -33.04 -9.13
N TRP A 66 -0.47 -34.06 -9.48
CA TRP A 66 -0.93 -35.22 -10.25
C TRP A 66 -1.46 -36.36 -9.37
N SER A 67 -1.21 -36.33 -8.05
CA SER A 67 -1.71 -37.36 -7.14
C SER A 67 -3.24 -37.24 -6.97
N TYR A 68 -3.93 -38.36 -6.79
CA TYR A 68 -5.38 -38.37 -6.52
C TYR A 68 -5.71 -38.32 -5.02
N SER A 69 -4.71 -38.56 -4.17
CA SER A 69 -4.86 -38.51 -2.71
C SER A 69 -4.70 -37.10 -2.14
N ALA A 70 -5.30 -36.89 -0.97
CA ALA A 70 -5.03 -35.72 -0.13
C ALA A 70 -3.55 -35.69 0.30
N VAL A 71 -3.03 -34.49 0.57
CA VAL A 71 -1.63 -34.30 0.98
C VAL A 71 -1.49 -34.68 2.45
N LYS A 72 -0.63 -35.64 2.77
CA LYS A 72 -0.44 -36.10 4.16
C LYS A 72 0.60 -35.25 4.87
N VAL A 73 0.40 -35.00 6.16
CA VAL A 73 1.37 -34.26 7.00
C VAL A 73 2.72 -34.98 7.06
N ILE A 74 2.74 -36.31 7.00
CA ILE A 74 3.97 -37.12 7.01
C ILE A 74 4.81 -36.82 5.77
N ASP A 75 4.17 -36.70 4.60
CA ASP A 75 4.85 -36.44 3.34
C ASP A 75 5.45 -35.02 3.37
N ILE A 76 4.71 -34.03 3.90
CA ILE A 76 5.21 -32.66 4.07
C ILE A 76 6.41 -32.60 5.01
N LYS A 77 6.36 -33.31 6.15
CA LYS A 77 7.50 -33.39 7.08
C LYS A 77 8.72 -34.02 6.41
N ALA A 78 8.52 -35.06 5.60
CA ALA A 78 9.60 -35.69 4.82
C ALA A 78 10.19 -34.72 3.79
N PHE A 79 9.37 -33.94 3.07
CA PHE A 79 9.84 -32.93 2.12
C PHE A 79 10.65 -31.81 2.79
N CYS A 80 10.24 -31.39 3.98
CA CYS A 80 10.93 -30.34 4.73
C CYS A 80 12.09 -30.86 5.59
N GLN A 81 12.41 -32.16 5.54
CA GLN A 81 13.41 -32.83 6.40
C GLN A 81 13.19 -32.57 7.90
N ILE A 82 11.92 -32.45 8.31
CA ILE A 82 11.51 -32.23 9.70
C ILE A 82 11.31 -33.59 10.37
N ASP A 83 11.80 -33.73 11.60
CA ASP A 83 11.57 -34.94 12.39
C ASP A 83 10.08 -35.27 12.53
N ILE A 84 9.75 -36.55 12.43
CA ILE A 84 8.36 -37.04 12.52
C ILE A 84 7.72 -36.62 13.86
N ALA A 85 8.53 -36.57 14.93
CA ALA A 85 8.14 -36.16 16.27
C ALA A 85 8.03 -34.64 16.47
N ALA A 86 8.45 -33.81 15.50
CA ALA A 86 8.37 -32.37 15.61
C ALA A 86 6.90 -31.89 15.72
N PRO A 87 6.64 -30.78 16.44
CA PRO A 87 5.29 -30.26 16.64
C PRO A 87 4.64 -29.90 15.31
N LEU A 88 3.32 -30.15 15.20
CA LEU A 88 2.54 -29.85 14.00
C LEU A 88 2.56 -28.35 13.65
N GLU A 89 2.77 -27.48 14.63
CA GLU A 89 2.85 -26.03 14.45
C GLU A 89 3.90 -25.62 13.42
N SER A 90 5.05 -26.30 13.41
CA SER A 90 6.12 -26.02 12.42
C SER A 90 5.70 -26.28 10.98
N VAL A 91 4.82 -27.26 10.76
CA VAL A 91 4.28 -27.59 9.44
C VAL A 91 3.16 -26.62 9.07
N LEU A 92 2.34 -26.23 10.05
CA LEU A 92 1.28 -25.24 9.85
C LEU A 92 1.85 -23.87 9.52
N ASP A 93 2.95 -23.44 10.15
CA ASP A 93 3.63 -22.18 9.84
C ASP A 93 4.15 -22.16 8.40
N ILE A 94 4.75 -23.27 7.93
CA ILE A 94 5.23 -23.39 6.55
C ILE A 94 4.06 -23.41 5.56
N MET A 95 2.95 -24.06 5.92
CA MET A 95 1.80 -24.24 5.04
C MET A 95 0.74 -23.14 5.15
N ARG A 96 0.91 -22.21 6.08
CA ARG A 96 0.00 -21.09 6.31
C ARG A 96 -0.31 -20.31 5.03
N PRO A 97 0.65 -19.93 4.17
CA PRO A 97 0.34 -19.24 2.91
C PRO A 97 -0.54 -20.04 1.94
N VAL A 98 -0.47 -21.38 1.99
CA VAL A 98 -1.28 -22.28 1.14
C VAL A 98 -2.69 -22.45 1.69
N LEU A 99 -2.81 -22.47 3.03
CA LEU A 99 -4.08 -22.57 3.76
C LEU A 99 -4.86 -21.26 3.78
N ASP A 100 -4.17 -20.13 3.89
CA ASP A 100 -4.77 -18.80 3.86
C ASP A 100 -5.36 -18.53 2.48
N ARG A 101 -4.63 -18.90 1.41
CA ARG A 101 -5.11 -18.84 0.02
C ARG A 101 -6.10 -19.96 -0.38
N LYS A 102 -6.55 -20.81 0.55
CA LYS A 102 -7.54 -21.88 0.32
C LYS A 102 -7.23 -22.80 -0.87
N ILE A 103 -5.94 -23.01 -1.16
CA ILE A 103 -5.49 -23.96 -2.18
C ILE A 103 -5.71 -25.39 -1.68
N LEU A 104 -5.40 -25.59 -0.40
CA LEU A 104 -5.73 -26.78 0.36
C LEU A 104 -6.86 -26.43 1.35
N GLY A 105 -7.81 -27.35 1.51
CA GLY A 105 -8.84 -27.22 2.52
C GLY A 105 -8.30 -27.43 3.94
N GLN A 106 -9.14 -27.17 4.93
CA GLN A 106 -8.78 -27.34 6.33
C GLN A 106 -8.36 -28.80 6.62
N MET A 107 -7.33 -28.95 7.47
CA MET A 107 -6.79 -30.25 7.86
C MET A 107 -7.90 -31.16 8.39
N GLN A 108 -8.05 -32.35 7.80
CA GLN A 108 -8.98 -33.37 8.25
C GLN A 108 -8.22 -34.57 8.82
N SER A 109 -8.70 -35.10 9.95
CA SER A 109 -8.22 -36.38 10.48
C SER A 109 -9.07 -37.51 9.93
N LYS A 110 -8.53 -38.27 8.97
CA LYS A 110 -9.15 -39.53 8.50
C LYS A 110 -8.31 -40.70 8.98
N LYS A 111 -8.91 -41.58 9.77
CA LYS A 111 -8.27 -42.81 10.31
C LYS A 111 -6.95 -42.53 11.07
N GLY A 112 -6.91 -41.47 11.88
CA GLY A 112 -5.73 -41.10 12.68
C GLY A 112 -4.56 -40.52 11.88
N LYS A 113 -4.74 -40.29 10.58
CA LYS A 113 -3.78 -39.58 9.71
C LYS A 113 -4.33 -38.20 9.41
N MET A 114 -3.48 -37.19 9.62
CA MET A 114 -3.79 -35.80 9.32
C MET A 114 -3.50 -35.54 7.83
N GLU A 115 -4.52 -35.14 7.09
CA GLU A 115 -4.46 -34.93 5.64
C GLU A 115 -5.10 -33.57 5.26
N PHE A 116 -4.54 -32.94 4.23
CA PHE A 116 -5.05 -31.70 3.64
C PHE A 116 -5.77 -32.03 2.32
N PRO A 117 -7.10 -31.85 2.23
CA PRO A 117 -7.83 -32.05 0.98
C PRO A 117 -7.49 -30.95 -0.04
N TRP A 118 -7.56 -31.29 -1.32
CA TRP A 118 -7.34 -30.33 -2.41
C TRP A 118 -8.59 -29.50 -2.69
N ASN A 119 -8.40 -28.26 -3.13
CA ASN A 119 -9.43 -27.55 -3.85
C ASN A 119 -9.49 -28.05 -5.31
N ASP A 120 -10.61 -28.65 -5.69
CA ASP A 120 -10.76 -29.28 -7.00
C ASP A 120 -10.76 -28.27 -8.15
N THR A 121 -11.24 -27.02 -7.94
CA THR A 121 -11.22 -25.98 -8.99
C THR A 121 -9.79 -25.53 -9.27
N PHE A 122 -9.02 -25.19 -8.23
CA PHE A 122 -7.61 -24.82 -8.36
C PHE A 122 -6.78 -25.94 -8.99
N LYS A 123 -6.99 -27.19 -8.56
CA LYS A 123 -6.27 -28.35 -9.07
C LYS A 123 -6.54 -28.59 -10.56
N LYS A 124 -7.79 -28.46 -11.00
CA LYS A 124 -8.17 -28.55 -12.42
C LYS A 124 -7.61 -27.37 -13.22
N GLY A 125 -7.78 -26.14 -12.74
CA GLY A 125 -7.28 -24.93 -13.39
C GLY A 125 -5.76 -24.95 -13.58
N LEU A 126 -5.00 -25.35 -12.56
CA LEU A 126 -3.55 -25.45 -12.66
C LEU A 126 -3.09 -26.57 -13.60
N ARG A 127 -3.78 -27.72 -13.63
CA ARG A 127 -3.49 -28.78 -14.61
C ARG A 127 -3.73 -28.30 -16.03
N ASN A 128 -4.86 -27.64 -16.29
CA ASN A 128 -5.18 -27.07 -17.59
C ASN A 128 -4.15 -26.03 -18.04
N ALA A 129 -3.73 -25.15 -17.12
CA ALA A 129 -2.70 -24.14 -17.40
C ALA A 129 -1.35 -24.77 -17.79
N LEU A 130 -0.96 -25.90 -17.16
CA LEU A 130 0.32 -26.56 -17.45
C LEU A 130 0.29 -27.46 -18.70
N THR A 131 -0.87 -28.03 -19.05
CA THR A 131 -1.02 -28.90 -20.23
C THR A 131 -1.48 -28.15 -21.47
N GLY A 132 -1.88 -26.89 -21.33
CA GLY A 132 -2.48 -26.11 -22.43
C GLY A 132 -3.86 -26.60 -22.85
N LEU A 133 -4.52 -27.45 -22.04
CA LEU A 133 -5.85 -28.02 -22.32
C LEU A 133 -6.99 -27.11 -21.83
N GLY A 134 -6.70 -25.85 -21.51
CA GLY A 134 -7.67 -24.88 -21.01
C GLY A 134 -8.69 -24.49 -22.08
N THR A 135 -9.96 -24.42 -21.68
CA THR A 135 -11.06 -23.94 -22.54
C THR A 135 -11.46 -22.51 -22.22
N SER A 136 -10.85 -21.92 -21.18
CA SER A 136 -11.09 -20.52 -20.84
C SER A 136 -10.09 -19.67 -21.61
N ASN A 137 -10.55 -18.61 -22.28
CA ASN A 137 -9.69 -17.60 -22.93
C ASN A 137 -8.86 -16.79 -21.90
N SER A 138 -8.47 -17.41 -20.78
CA SER A 138 -7.79 -16.80 -19.64
C SER A 138 -6.37 -16.32 -19.97
N PHE A 139 -5.79 -16.75 -21.08
CA PHE A 139 -4.50 -16.25 -21.58
C PHE A 139 -4.64 -15.20 -22.68
N GLY A 140 -5.86 -14.71 -22.93
CA GLY A 140 -6.18 -13.77 -24.00
C GLY A 140 -6.30 -14.45 -25.35
N VAL A 141 -7.07 -13.85 -26.25
CA VAL A 141 -7.15 -14.25 -27.65
C VAL A 141 -6.27 -13.30 -28.46
N PRO A 142 -5.15 -13.76 -29.04
CA PRO A 142 -4.33 -12.96 -29.93
C PRO A 142 -5.19 -12.38 -31.06
N ALA A 143 -5.06 -11.07 -31.29
CA ALA A 143 -5.66 -10.47 -32.46
C ALA A 143 -4.82 -10.87 -33.69
N GLU A 144 -5.47 -11.22 -34.79
CA GLU A 144 -4.80 -11.37 -36.09
C GLU A 144 -4.36 -9.96 -36.54
N ILE A 145 -3.08 -9.65 -36.35
CA ILE A 145 -2.48 -8.35 -36.66
C ILE A 145 -1.55 -8.56 -37.85
N GLU A 146 -1.64 -7.70 -38.86
CA GLU A 146 -0.68 -7.67 -39.97
C GLU A 146 0.70 -7.24 -39.43
N GLU A 147 1.77 -7.97 -39.80
CA GLU A 147 3.14 -7.82 -39.27
C GLU A 147 3.70 -6.38 -39.30
N GLU A 148 3.16 -5.49 -40.15
CA GLU A 148 3.54 -4.07 -40.23
C GLU A 148 3.06 -3.21 -39.05
N SER A 149 2.20 -3.73 -38.18
CA SER A 149 1.63 -3.00 -37.02
C SER A 149 2.05 -3.55 -35.66
N SER A 150 3.06 -4.44 -35.63
CA SER A 150 3.70 -4.85 -34.37
C SER A 150 4.41 -3.66 -33.74
N LEU A 151 3.99 -3.27 -32.54
CA LEU A 151 4.60 -2.19 -31.77
C LEU A 151 5.91 -2.67 -31.14
N ASP A 152 6.89 -1.78 -31.06
CA ASP A 152 8.12 -2.08 -30.35
C ASP A 152 7.87 -2.19 -28.84
N VAL A 153 8.53 -3.15 -28.20
CA VAL A 153 8.40 -3.42 -26.76
C VAL A 153 8.95 -2.24 -25.96
N ASP A 154 9.98 -1.56 -26.48
CA ASP A 154 10.58 -0.40 -25.84
C ASP A 154 9.63 0.81 -25.83
N ASP A 155 8.86 1.02 -26.90
CA ASP A 155 7.87 2.10 -26.97
C ASP A 155 6.69 1.85 -26.02
N LEU A 156 6.23 0.59 -25.91
CA LEU A 156 5.22 0.20 -24.92
C LEU A 156 5.71 0.39 -23.49
N THR A 157 6.99 0.09 -23.23
CA THR A 157 7.62 0.28 -21.92
C THR A 157 7.67 1.76 -21.56
N ARG A 158 8.11 2.61 -22.49
CA ARG A 158 8.14 4.07 -22.30
C ARG A 158 6.75 4.64 -22.06
N TYR A 159 5.75 4.20 -22.83
CA TYR A 159 4.37 4.64 -22.64
C TYR A 159 3.84 4.31 -21.23
N GLY A 160 4.06 3.08 -20.76
CA GLY A 160 3.66 2.67 -19.42
C GLY A 160 4.34 3.50 -18.33
N GLU A 161 5.65 3.72 -18.46
CA GLU A 161 6.41 4.57 -17.53
C GLU A 161 5.93 6.03 -17.53
N ASP A 162 5.80 6.65 -18.69
CA ASP A 162 5.43 8.06 -18.81
C ASP A 162 4.02 8.32 -18.28
N THR A 163 3.07 7.42 -18.56
CA THR A 163 1.70 7.53 -18.05
C THR A 163 1.65 7.40 -16.53
N TRP A 164 2.37 6.43 -15.97
CA TRP A 164 2.46 6.24 -14.53
C TRP A 164 3.15 7.42 -13.83
N GLU A 165 4.30 7.87 -14.35
CA GLU A 165 5.00 9.02 -13.81
C GLU A 165 4.19 10.31 -13.93
N SER A 166 3.38 10.48 -14.98
CA SER A 166 2.46 11.62 -15.09
C SER A 166 1.43 11.65 -13.95
N ILE A 167 0.92 10.48 -13.52
CA ILE A 167 0.01 10.37 -12.38
C ILE A 167 0.73 10.78 -11.09
N LEU A 168 1.94 10.25 -10.85
CA LEU A 168 2.72 10.58 -9.67
C LEU A 168 3.13 12.07 -9.63
N ARG A 169 3.52 12.64 -10.77
CA ARG A 169 3.82 14.07 -10.92
C ARG A 169 2.60 14.92 -10.56
N TYR A 170 1.41 14.53 -10.99
CA TYR A 170 0.18 15.23 -10.64
C TYR A 170 -0.09 15.22 -9.13
N MET A 171 0.13 14.09 -8.45
CA MET A 171 -0.04 13.98 -6.99
C MET A 171 0.85 14.98 -6.24
N VAL A 172 2.07 15.19 -6.72
CA VAL A 172 3.04 16.13 -6.13
C VAL A 172 2.71 17.59 -6.50
N SER A 173 2.34 17.84 -7.76
CA SER A 173 2.17 19.20 -8.29
C SER A 173 0.87 19.89 -7.87
N SER A 174 -0.21 19.12 -7.64
CA SER A 174 -1.55 19.65 -7.39
C SER A 174 -1.69 20.49 -6.10
N GLY A 175 -0.69 20.44 -5.21
CA GLY A 175 -0.62 21.26 -4.00
C GLY A 175 0.48 22.33 -3.98
N LEU A 176 1.21 22.57 -5.07
CA LEU A 176 2.38 23.46 -5.08
C LEU A 176 2.11 24.86 -5.67
N GLY A 177 0.92 25.14 -6.20
CA GLY A 177 0.50 26.49 -6.62
C GLY A 177 1.37 27.16 -7.69
N LYS A 178 2.38 26.46 -8.23
CA LYS A 178 3.35 26.97 -9.19
C LYS A 178 3.46 26.02 -10.38
N GLY A 179 2.81 26.40 -11.48
CA GLY A 179 3.35 26.39 -12.85
C GLY A 179 3.93 25.12 -13.48
N LEU A 180 3.91 23.95 -12.85
CA LEU A 180 4.28 22.71 -13.54
C LEU A 180 3.05 22.23 -14.32
N THR A 181 3.03 22.47 -15.63
CA THR A 181 1.98 22.01 -16.55
C THR A 181 2.06 20.49 -16.70
N THR A 182 1.58 19.77 -15.70
CA THR A 182 1.44 18.31 -15.77
C THR A 182 0.16 17.96 -16.52
N SER A 183 0.23 17.01 -17.45
CA SER A 183 -0.96 16.45 -18.10
C SER A 183 -1.90 15.91 -17.03
N ARG A 184 -3.15 16.39 -17.03
CA ARG A 184 -4.14 16.03 -16.00
C ARG A 184 -4.52 14.55 -16.20
N PRO A 185 -4.39 13.69 -15.17
CA PRO A 185 -4.88 12.32 -15.23
C PRO A 185 -6.38 12.27 -15.52
N LYS A 186 -6.85 11.14 -16.07
CA LYS A 186 -8.28 10.92 -16.32
C LYS A 186 -9.08 11.04 -15.00
N HIS A 187 -10.35 11.41 -15.12
CA HIS A 187 -11.23 11.62 -13.97
C HIS A 187 -11.35 10.41 -13.03
N SER A 188 -11.36 9.19 -13.60
CA SER A 188 -11.42 7.93 -12.83
C SER A 188 -10.23 7.76 -11.89
N VAL A 189 -9.02 8.09 -12.35
CA VAL A 189 -7.79 8.04 -11.55
C VAL A 189 -7.86 9.02 -10.37
N LEU A 190 -8.34 10.25 -10.62
CA LEU A 190 -8.45 11.26 -9.57
C LEU A 190 -9.47 10.88 -8.49
N LEU A 191 -10.59 10.28 -8.89
CA LEU A 191 -11.58 9.73 -7.96
C LEU A 191 -10.97 8.60 -7.12
N LEU A 192 -10.17 7.71 -7.73
CA LEU A 192 -9.51 6.64 -6.99
C LEU A 192 -8.48 7.17 -6.00
N LEU A 193 -7.66 8.15 -6.40
CA LEU A 193 -6.67 8.79 -5.51
C LEU A 193 -7.34 9.51 -4.34
N HIS A 194 -8.53 10.06 -4.56
CA HIS A 194 -9.32 10.65 -3.48
C HIS A 194 -9.90 9.59 -2.55
N PHE A 195 -10.55 8.57 -3.11
CA PHE A 195 -11.16 7.48 -2.35
C PHE A 195 -10.14 6.69 -1.50
N SER A 196 -8.96 6.44 -2.05
CA SER A 196 -7.85 5.78 -1.34
C SER A 196 -7.27 6.59 -0.18
N GLY A 197 -7.65 7.87 -0.06
CA GLY A 197 -7.12 8.81 0.92
C GLY A 197 -5.68 9.26 0.62
N LEU A 198 -5.17 9.00 -0.59
CA LEU A 198 -3.85 9.46 -1.03
C LEU A 198 -3.87 10.96 -1.35
N MET A 199 -5.02 11.48 -1.79
CA MET A 199 -5.25 12.91 -1.99
C MET A 199 -6.56 13.36 -1.35
N VAL A 200 -6.56 14.52 -0.71
CA VAL A 200 -7.74 15.09 -0.05
C VAL A 200 -7.94 16.53 -0.49
N ASP A 201 -9.21 16.92 -0.62
CA ASP A 201 -9.61 18.32 -0.74
C ASP A 201 -9.65 18.94 0.66
N LEU A 202 -8.75 19.90 0.92
CA LEU A 202 -8.65 20.57 2.22
C LEU A 202 -9.89 21.43 2.55
N THR A 203 -10.73 21.74 1.56
CA THR A 203 -11.89 22.63 1.74
C THR A 203 -13.18 21.91 2.15
N ASP A 204 -13.31 20.61 1.87
CA ASP A 204 -14.44 19.80 2.30
C ASP A 204 -13.98 18.41 2.79
N PRO A 205 -13.58 18.29 4.07
CA PRO A 205 -13.23 16.99 4.67
C PRO A 205 -14.43 16.03 4.79
N THR A 206 -15.65 16.47 4.48
CA THR A 206 -16.88 15.66 4.58
C THR A 206 -17.29 14.99 3.26
N GLY A 207 -16.57 15.23 2.16
CA GLY A 207 -16.70 14.50 0.90
C GLY A 207 -18.01 14.73 0.13
N ARG A 208 -18.78 15.78 0.44
CA ARG A 208 -20.11 15.99 -0.16
C ARG A 208 -20.05 16.65 -1.54
N LYS A 209 -19.04 17.46 -1.82
CA LYS A 209 -18.74 18.00 -3.16
C LYS A 209 -17.23 18.08 -3.39
N VAL A 210 -16.65 16.97 -3.82
CA VAL A 210 -15.20 16.87 -4.09
C VAL A 210 -14.83 17.80 -5.24
N SER A 211 -14.10 18.87 -4.96
CA SER A 211 -13.50 19.70 -6.00
C SER A 211 -12.19 19.04 -6.45
N LEU A 212 -12.28 18.19 -7.47
CA LEU A 212 -11.12 17.45 -8.04
C LEU A 212 -9.99 18.36 -8.56
N GLU A 213 -10.23 19.67 -8.63
CA GLU A 213 -9.28 20.70 -9.05
C GLU A 213 -8.35 21.17 -7.92
N ARG A 214 -8.66 20.85 -6.65
CA ARG A 214 -7.91 21.29 -5.47
C ARG A 214 -7.48 20.13 -4.57
N LEU A 215 -7.20 18.98 -5.17
CA LEU A 215 -6.69 17.82 -4.44
C LEU A 215 -5.24 18.09 -4.00
N THR A 216 -4.98 17.86 -2.72
CA THR A 216 -3.64 17.96 -2.13
C THR A 216 -3.20 16.61 -1.58
N ILE A 217 -1.90 16.34 -1.64
CA ILE A 217 -1.31 15.10 -1.14
C ILE A 217 -1.49 14.98 0.37
N THR A 218 -1.82 13.78 0.85
CA THR A 218 -1.90 13.46 2.28
C THR A 218 -0.60 12.84 2.79
N SER A 219 -0.49 12.64 4.11
CA SER A 219 0.60 11.87 4.74
C SER A 219 0.74 10.46 4.16
N LYS A 220 -0.39 9.79 3.91
CA LYS A 220 -0.47 8.47 3.29
C LYS A 220 -0.05 8.54 1.81
N GLY A 221 -0.49 9.57 1.09
CA GLY A 221 -0.07 9.84 -0.28
C GLY A 221 1.44 10.04 -0.41
N PHE A 222 2.06 10.75 0.53
CA PHE A 222 3.51 10.93 0.53
C PHE A 222 4.23 9.61 0.82
N GLN A 223 3.79 8.84 1.82
CA GLN A 223 4.36 7.52 2.09
C GLN A 223 4.31 6.63 0.85
N PHE A 224 3.17 6.61 0.15
CA PHE A 224 2.99 5.90 -1.10
C PHE A 224 4.04 6.31 -2.16
N LEU A 225 4.31 7.61 -2.34
CA LEU A 225 5.34 8.09 -3.28
C LEU A 225 6.76 7.59 -2.94
N LEU A 226 7.03 7.28 -1.68
CA LEU A 226 8.34 6.78 -1.24
C LEU A 226 8.50 5.27 -1.36
N GLU A 227 7.41 4.53 -1.60
CA GLU A 227 7.47 3.09 -1.75
C GLU A 227 8.06 2.65 -3.10
N ASP A 228 8.47 1.40 -3.19
CA ASP A 228 8.93 0.82 -4.45
C ASP A 228 7.80 0.75 -5.49
N ARG A 229 8.18 0.87 -6.76
CA ARG A 229 7.24 0.90 -7.89
C ARG A 229 6.24 -0.25 -7.89
N GLN A 230 6.70 -1.48 -7.66
CA GLN A 230 5.83 -2.65 -7.62
C GLN A 230 4.82 -2.57 -6.46
N THR A 231 5.26 -2.10 -5.29
CA THR A 231 4.38 -1.90 -4.13
C THR A 231 3.34 -0.82 -4.42
N GLN A 232 3.73 0.28 -5.06
CA GLN A 232 2.82 1.34 -5.47
C GLN A 232 1.73 0.82 -6.42
N LEU A 233 2.12 0.05 -7.45
CA LEU A 233 1.17 -0.53 -8.41
C LEU A 233 0.20 -1.50 -7.73
N TRP A 234 0.69 -2.37 -6.83
CA TRP A 234 -0.17 -3.27 -6.06
C TRP A 234 -1.14 -2.50 -5.17
N GLN A 235 -0.68 -1.46 -4.45
CA GLN A 235 -1.56 -0.66 -3.59
C GLN A 235 -2.67 0.03 -4.38
N VAL A 236 -2.34 0.64 -5.53
CA VAL A 236 -3.35 1.29 -6.38
C VAL A 236 -4.34 0.27 -6.93
N LEU A 237 -3.86 -0.91 -7.36
CA LEU A 237 -4.75 -1.98 -7.79
C LEU A 237 -5.68 -2.45 -6.66
N MET A 238 -5.18 -2.57 -5.42
CA MET A 238 -6.02 -2.95 -4.28
C MET A 238 -7.06 -1.88 -3.95
N PHE A 239 -6.69 -0.59 -3.97
CA PHE A 239 -7.67 0.49 -3.80
C PHE A 239 -8.73 0.47 -4.91
N TYR A 240 -8.32 0.15 -6.13
CA TYR A 240 -9.23 0.01 -7.26
C TYR A 240 -10.21 -1.14 -7.06
N LEU A 241 -9.74 -2.31 -6.61
CA LEU A 241 -10.60 -3.44 -6.29
C LEU A 241 -11.61 -3.10 -5.19
N THR A 242 -11.16 -2.47 -4.10
CA THR A 242 -12.06 -2.03 -3.01
C THR A 242 -13.11 -1.06 -3.51
N SER A 243 -12.72 -0.09 -4.36
CA SER A 243 -13.67 0.86 -4.95
C SER A 243 -14.69 0.19 -5.89
N LYS A 244 -14.29 -0.85 -6.63
CA LYS A 244 -15.21 -1.62 -7.48
C LYS A 244 -16.13 -2.55 -6.69
N ASP A 245 -15.67 -3.07 -5.55
CA ASP A 245 -16.47 -3.90 -4.65
C ASP A 245 -17.63 -3.10 -4.04
N GLU A 246 -17.38 -1.84 -3.62
CA GLU A 246 -18.43 -0.92 -3.16
C GLU A 246 -19.47 -0.61 -4.26
N ASN A 247 -19.02 -0.56 -5.51
CA ASN A 247 -19.88 -0.36 -6.68
C ASN A 247 -20.60 -1.65 -7.16
N ARG A 248 -20.57 -2.73 -6.37
CA ARG A 248 -21.19 -4.04 -6.64
C ARG A 248 -20.67 -4.73 -7.91
N GLN A 249 -19.47 -4.38 -8.38
CA GLN A 249 -18.80 -5.16 -9.41
C GLN A 249 -18.04 -6.30 -8.75
N ARG A 250 -17.99 -7.47 -9.40
CA ARG A 250 -17.31 -8.65 -8.87
C ARG A 250 -15.80 -8.41 -8.91
N SER A 251 -15.22 -8.13 -7.74
CA SER A 251 -13.78 -7.93 -7.54
C SER A 251 -12.95 -9.14 -7.99
N ALA A 252 -13.50 -10.36 -7.96
CA ALA A 252 -12.85 -11.58 -8.48
C ALA A 252 -12.65 -11.54 -10.01
N ASP A 253 -13.61 -11.00 -10.76
CA ASP A 253 -13.52 -10.91 -12.23
C ASP A 253 -12.46 -9.87 -12.64
N VAL A 254 -12.35 -8.77 -11.89
CA VAL A 254 -11.32 -7.74 -12.10
C VAL A 254 -9.92 -8.26 -11.78
N LEU A 255 -9.77 -8.99 -10.66
CA LEU A 255 -8.49 -9.56 -10.29
C LEU A 255 -8.06 -10.68 -11.25
N SER A 256 -9.00 -11.49 -11.74
CA SER A 256 -8.71 -12.51 -12.75
C SER A 256 -8.27 -11.90 -14.08
N LEU A 257 -8.91 -10.81 -14.52
CA LEU A 257 -8.47 -10.00 -15.65
C LEU A 257 -7.04 -9.47 -15.46
N PHE A 258 -6.70 -9.00 -14.26
CA PHE A 258 -5.37 -8.47 -14.01
C PHE A 258 -4.29 -9.57 -14.09
N PHE A 259 -4.57 -10.74 -13.51
CA PHE A 259 -3.64 -11.87 -13.56
C PHE A 259 -3.50 -12.47 -14.96
N SER A 260 -4.57 -12.46 -15.77
CA SER A 260 -4.47 -12.86 -17.18
C SER A 260 -3.59 -11.90 -17.97
N LEU A 261 -3.77 -10.59 -17.82
CA LEU A 261 -2.90 -9.56 -18.41
C LEU A 261 -1.43 -9.77 -18.03
N GLY A 262 -1.17 -10.16 -16.79
CA GLY A 262 0.18 -10.45 -16.32
C GLY A 262 0.81 -11.72 -16.90
N CYS A 263 0.01 -12.60 -17.51
CA CYS A 263 0.48 -13.81 -18.21
C CYS A 263 0.60 -13.63 -19.73
N MET A 264 0.17 -12.48 -20.27
CA MET A 264 0.24 -12.19 -21.69
C MET A 264 1.66 -11.78 -22.12
N GLU A 265 1.94 -11.94 -23.41
CA GLU A 265 3.23 -11.59 -24.00
C GLU A 265 3.30 -10.11 -24.35
N LEU A 266 4.46 -9.49 -24.10
CA LEU A 266 4.72 -8.10 -24.47
C LEU A 266 4.88 -7.99 -26.00
N GLY A 267 4.31 -6.93 -26.59
CA GLY A 267 4.35 -6.70 -28.03
C GLY A 267 3.29 -7.45 -28.84
N GLN A 268 2.61 -8.44 -28.25
CA GLN A 268 1.47 -9.10 -28.88
C GLN A 268 0.18 -8.33 -28.58
N GLY A 269 -0.64 -8.11 -29.61
CA GLY A 269 -1.95 -7.50 -29.44
C GLY A 269 -3.05 -8.54 -29.27
N TYR A 270 -4.01 -8.24 -28.40
CA TYR A 270 -5.13 -9.11 -28.04
C TYR A 270 -6.46 -8.41 -28.31
N SER A 271 -7.50 -9.17 -28.66
CA SER A 271 -8.86 -8.60 -28.85
C SER A 271 -9.55 -8.40 -27.50
N ALA A 272 -10.00 -7.17 -27.22
CA ALA A 272 -10.72 -6.83 -25.99
C ALA A 272 -12.09 -7.52 -25.94
N SER A 273 -12.84 -7.50 -27.05
CA SER A 273 -14.19 -8.08 -27.12
C SER A 273 -14.20 -9.59 -26.96
N GLN A 274 -13.22 -10.30 -27.52
CA GLN A 274 -13.15 -11.77 -27.43
C GLN A 274 -12.52 -12.26 -26.13
N SER A 275 -11.55 -11.51 -25.59
CA SER A 275 -10.89 -11.89 -24.34
C SER A 275 -11.76 -11.57 -23.12
N PHE A 276 -12.40 -10.38 -23.08
CA PHE A 276 -13.10 -9.88 -21.89
C PHE A 276 -14.39 -9.09 -22.23
N PRO A 277 -15.47 -9.78 -22.64
CA PRO A 277 -16.70 -9.12 -23.09
C PRO A 277 -17.43 -8.33 -21.97
N THR A 278 -17.35 -8.78 -20.73
CA THR A 278 -18.07 -8.17 -19.59
C THR A 278 -17.30 -7.02 -18.92
N SER A 279 -16.00 -6.88 -19.22
CA SER A 279 -15.07 -6.05 -18.43
C SER A 279 -14.42 -4.91 -19.23
N GLN A 280 -15.09 -4.41 -20.29
CA GLN A 280 -14.56 -3.34 -21.13
C GLN A 280 -14.28 -2.04 -20.36
N SER A 281 -15.15 -1.69 -19.40
CA SER A 281 -14.95 -0.52 -18.53
C SER A 281 -13.70 -0.64 -17.66
N VAL A 282 -13.40 -1.85 -17.19
CA VAL A 282 -12.19 -2.14 -16.40
C VAL A 282 -10.95 -1.99 -17.27
N LEU A 283 -11.01 -2.41 -18.53
CA LEU A 283 -9.90 -2.22 -19.46
C LEU A 283 -9.65 -0.73 -19.78
N GLU A 284 -10.70 0.10 -19.88
CA GLU A 284 -10.56 1.56 -20.02
C GLU A 284 -9.91 2.21 -18.81
N ASP A 285 -10.26 1.73 -17.61
CA ASP A 285 -9.63 2.15 -16.36
C ASP A 285 -8.16 1.70 -16.33
N LEU A 286 -7.84 0.46 -16.72
CA LEU A 286 -6.45 -0.05 -16.78
C LEU A 286 -5.59 0.69 -17.82
N GLU A 287 -6.17 1.11 -18.94
CA GLU A 287 -5.53 2.00 -19.92
C GLU A 287 -5.19 3.35 -19.26
N SER A 288 -6.07 3.88 -18.41
CA SER A 288 -5.84 5.16 -17.71
C SER A 288 -4.70 5.13 -16.68
N TYR A 289 -4.42 3.96 -16.12
CA TYR A 289 -3.29 3.74 -15.21
C TYR A 289 -1.98 3.38 -15.94
N GLY A 290 -2.03 3.18 -17.26
CA GLY A 290 -0.86 2.80 -18.06
C GLY A 290 -0.58 1.30 -18.13
N PHE A 291 -1.45 0.43 -17.59
CA PHE A 291 -1.25 -1.04 -17.68
C PHE A 291 -1.44 -1.58 -19.09
N ILE A 292 -2.24 -0.90 -19.91
CA ILE A 292 -2.61 -1.32 -21.26
C ILE A 292 -2.44 -0.14 -22.22
N TYR A 293 -1.89 -0.43 -23.38
CA TYR A 293 -1.88 0.47 -24.53
C TYR A 293 -2.95 0.04 -25.54
N ARG A 294 -3.73 1.01 -26.04
CA ARG A 294 -4.71 0.79 -27.10
C ARG A 294 -4.44 1.79 -28.22
N PRO A 295 -4.11 1.33 -29.44
CA PRO A 295 -3.95 2.26 -30.55
C PRO A 295 -5.29 2.94 -30.85
N VAL A 296 -5.22 4.24 -31.09
CA VAL A 296 -6.38 5.03 -31.53
C VAL A 296 -6.34 5.02 -33.05
N SER A 297 -7.43 4.57 -33.69
CA SER A 297 -7.54 4.62 -35.14
C SER A 297 -7.56 6.08 -35.62
N ALA A 298 -7.21 6.32 -36.89
CA ALA A 298 -7.11 7.66 -37.49
C ALA A 298 -8.41 8.49 -37.37
N ASP A 299 -9.56 7.84 -37.19
CA ASP A 299 -10.87 8.46 -36.98
C ASP A 299 -11.20 8.79 -35.50
N GLY A 300 -10.25 8.60 -34.57
CA GLY A 300 -10.45 8.81 -33.13
C GLY A 300 -11.23 7.69 -32.43
N VAL A 301 -11.59 6.63 -33.16
CA VAL A 301 -12.28 5.45 -32.63
C VAL A 301 -11.23 4.49 -32.05
N ARG A 302 -11.46 4.02 -30.83
CA ARG A 302 -10.57 3.07 -30.14
C ARG A 302 -10.60 1.72 -30.86
N SER A 303 -9.44 1.15 -31.13
CA SER A 303 -9.35 -0.22 -31.66
C SER A 303 -9.83 -1.23 -30.62
N ASP A 304 -10.38 -2.34 -31.10
CA ASP A 304 -10.66 -3.51 -30.25
C ASP A 304 -9.37 -4.21 -29.78
N THR A 305 -8.26 -4.00 -30.51
CA THR A 305 -6.93 -4.51 -30.15
C THR A 305 -6.32 -3.73 -29.00
N PHE A 306 -5.73 -4.44 -28.03
CA PHE A 306 -4.99 -3.88 -26.92
C PHE A 306 -3.65 -4.61 -26.70
N TYR A 307 -2.68 -3.90 -26.14
CA TYR A 307 -1.33 -4.39 -25.86
C TYR A 307 -1.02 -4.25 -24.36
N PRO A 308 -0.68 -5.33 -23.66
CA PRO A 308 -0.18 -5.25 -22.28
C PRO A 308 1.14 -4.48 -22.23
N THR A 309 1.30 -3.64 -21.21
CA THR A 309 2.59 -2.96 -20.92
C THR A 309 3.41 -3.77 -19.91
N HIS A 310 4.69 -3.42 -19.77
CA HIS A 310 5.59 -4.06 -18.79
C HIS A 310 5.10 -3.90 -17.34
N LEU A 311 4.32 -2.85 -17.04
CA LEU A 311 3.74 -2.64 -15.71
C LEU A 311 2.84 -3.80 -15.27
N ALA A 312 2.06 -4.38 -16.19
CA ALA A 312 1.15 -5.48 -15.89
C ALA A 312 1.90 -6.83 -15.78
N THR A 313 2.84 -7.07 -16.70
CA THR A 313 3.59 -8.34 -16.78
C THR A 313 4.65 -8.46 -15.69
N SER A 314 5.35 -7.37 -15.36
CA SER A 314 6.32 -7.34 -14.26
C SER A 314 5.67 -7.61 -12.91
N LEU A 315 4.45 -7.11 -12.70
CA LEU A 315 3.74 -7.27 -11.43
C LEU A 315 3.38 -8.75 -11.12
N CYS A 316 3.07 -9.53 -12.15
CA CYS A 316 2.65 -10.94 -12.02
C CYS A 316 3.79 -11.96 -12.19
N SER A 317 4.92 -11.54 -12.76
CA SER A 317 6.03 -12.45 -13.04
C SER A 317 6.83 -12.84 -11.80
N GLY A 318 6.66 -12.13 -10.68
CA GLY A 318 7.27 -12.47 -9.39
C GLY A 318 8.80 -12.48 -9.40
N ASP A 319 9.41 -12.09 -10.53
CA ASP A 319 10.84 -11.92 -10.64
C ASP A 319 11.18 -10.58 -10.01
N ILE A 320 11.76 -10.66 -8.82
CA ILE A 320 12.28 -9.53 -8.03
C ILE A 320 13.62 -9.05 -8.67
N GLY A 321 13.77 -9.20 -9.98
CA GLY A 321 15.03 -9.61 -10.60
C GLY A 321 15.50 -8.86 -11.84
N SER A 322 15.21 -7.56 -11.94
CA SER A 322 16.11 -6.63 -12.65
C SER A 322 16.32 -5.43 -11.72
N SER A 323 17.20 -5.49 -10.72
CA SER A 323 18.64 -5.20 -10.81
C SER A 323 19.07 -4.12 -11.84
N GLN A 324 18.14 -3.29 -12.30
CA GLN A 324 18.44 -1.95 -12.79
C GLN A 324 17.84 -0.99 -11.77
N SER A 325 18.60 0.03 -11.35
CA SER A 325 18.23 1.13 -10.45
C SER A 325 18.30 1.02 -8.91
N ALA A 326 18.92 0.01 -8.28
CA ALA A 326 19.30 0.22 -6.86
C ALA A 326 20.46 1.24 -6.73
N GLU A 327 21.31 1.33 -7.75
CA GLU A 327 22.36 2.35 -7.86
C GLU A 327 21.83 3.64 -8.48
N ASP A 328 20.95 3.57 -9.49
CA ASP A 328 20.35 4.78 -10.10
C ASP A 328 19.43 5.56 -9.13
N LYS A 329 18.84 4.89 -8.12
CA LYS A 329 18.04 5.55 -7.07
C LYS A 329 18.89 6.28 -6.02
N ARG A 330 20.22 6.12 -6.01
CA ARG A 330 21.12 6.71 -5.01
C ARG A 330 21.85 7.93 -5.55
N PHE A 331 21.12 9.03 -5.70
CA PHE A 331 21.62 10.23 -6.36
C PHE A 331 21.78 11.44 -5.42
N LEU A 332 21.42 11.32 -4.14
CA LEU A 332 21.34 12.47 -3.24
C LEU A 332 22.57 12.58 -2.32
N ILE A 333 23.16 13.77 -2.25
CA ILE A 333 24.20 14.14 -1.29
C ILE A 333 23.70 15.27 -0.40
N LEU A 334 23.80 15.08 0.91
CA LEU A 334 23.43 16.07 1.91
C LEU A 334 24.65 16.50 2.73
N GLU A 335 24.94 17.80 2.72
CA GLU A 335 26.02 18.40 3.52
C GLU A 335 25.53 18.91 4.89
N THR A 336 26.48 19.10 5.82
CA THR A 336 26.21 19.62 7.18
C THR A 336 25.69 21.05 7.22
N ASN A 337 25.83 21.81 6.13
CA ASN A 337 25.33 23.18 5.96
C ASN A 337 23.89 23.24 5.40
N TYR A 338 23.16 22.11 5.42
CA TYR A 338 21.80 21.94 4.88
C TYR A 338 21.70 22.05 3.35
N LYS A 339 22.80 22.02 2.60
CA LYS A 339 22.76 21.95 1.14
C LYS A 339 22.51 20.52 0.67
N VAL A 340 21.63 20.40 -0.30
CA VAL A 340 21.27 19.14 -0.96
C VAL A 340 21.73 19.23 -2.41
N TYR A 341 22.45 18.20 -2.85
CA TYR A 341 22.86 18.01 -4.24
C TYR A 341 22.23 16.70 -4.73
N ALA A 342 21.38 16.79 -5.74
CA ALA A 342 20.71 15.63 -6.32
C ALA A 342 21.17 15.43 -7.76
N TYR A 343 21.83 14.30 -8.03
CA TYR A 343 22.35 13.91 -9.34
C TYR A 343 21.31 13.13 -10.13
N THR A 344 20.20 13.77 -10.46
CA THR A 344 19.10 13.14 -11.22
C THR A 344 18.62 14.05 -12.33
N SER A 345 18.26 13.44 -13.46
CA SER A 345 17.51 14.07 -14.54
C SER A 345 16.02 13.73 -14.49
N ASN A 346 15.59 12.83 -13.59
CA ASN A 346 14.19 12.43 -13.49
C ASN A 346 13.36 13.57 -12.87
N GLU A 347 12.41 14.09 -13.64
CA GLU A 347 11.53 15.16 -13.19
C GLU A 347 10.65 14.80 -12.00
N LEU A 348 10.28 13.52 -11.85
CA LEU A 348 9.48 13.04 -10.72
C LEU A 348 10.24 13.19 -9.40
N GLU A 349 11.50 12.77 -9.36
CA GLU A 349 12.36 12.86 -8.18
C GLU A 349 12.63 14.33 -7.80
N ILE A 350 12.82 15.18 -8.81
CA ILE A 350 12.97 16.63 -8.62
C ILE A 350 11.68 17.22 -8.04
N ALA A 351 10.51 16.78 -8.52
CA ALA A 351 9.22 17.23 -7.98
C ALA A 351 9.05 16.79 -6.51
N ILE A 352 9.42 15.55 -6.17
CA ILE A 352 9.38 15.04 -4.79
C ILE A 352 10.30 15.87 -3.88
N LEU A 353 11.52 16.18 -4.32
CA LEU A 353 12.46 17.03 -3.57
C LEU A 353 11.89 18.44 -3.35
N ASN A 354 11.22 19.01 -4.35
CA ASN A 354 10.61 20.33 -4.28
C ASN A 354 9.49 20.44 -3.22
N LEU A 355 9.01 19.32 -2.67
CA LEU A 355 8.04 19.34 -1.58
C LEU A 355 8.64 19.89 -0.28
N PHE A 356 9.89 19.53 0.04
CA PHE A 356 10.52 19.83 1.33
C PHE A 356 11.90 20.51 1.22
N VAL A 357 12.45 20.66 0.02
CA VAL A 357 13.72 21.36 -0.26
C VAL A 357 13.42 22.64 -1.05
N ASP A 358 14.08 23.75 -0.68
CA ASP A 358 14.12 24.97 -1.51
C ASP A 358 15.13 24.77 -2.64
N ILE A 359 14.64 24.44 -3.85
CA ILE A 359 15.49 24.26 -5.04
C ILE A 359 15.90 25.63 -5.55
N ARG A 360 17.22 25.89 -5.58
CA ARG A 360 17.78 27.18 -6.01
C ARG A 360 18.27 27.17 -7.45
N ILE A 361 18.91 26.07 -7.85
CA ILE A 361 19.54 25.94 -9.17
C ILE A 361 19.25 24.54 -9.72
N ARG A 362 18.78 24.47 -10.98
CA ARG A 362 18.59 23.24 -11.74
C ARG A 362 19.52 23.25 -12.95
N TYR A 363 20.49 22.35 -12.97
CA TYR A 363 21.27 21.98 -14.15
C TYR A 363 20.66 20.76 -14.84
N GLN A 364 21.24 20.30 -15.96
CA GLN A 364 20.72 19.14 -16.70
C GLN A 364 20.71 17.84 -15.88
N ASN A 365 21.78 17.56 -15.12
CA ASN A 365 21.94 16.34 -14.32
C ASN A 365 22.27 16.63 -12.84
N LEU A 366 22.06 17.86 -12.38
CA LEU A 366 22.36 18.27 -11.01
C LEU A 366 21.34 19.30 -10.54
N VAL A 367 20.68 18.99 -9.43
CA VAL A 367 19.79 19.92 -8.74
C VAL A 367 20.41 20.30 -7.41
N VAL A 368 20.55 21.61 -7.19
CA VAL A 368 21.10 22.16 -5.95
C VAL A 368 19.99 22.86 -5.20
N GLY A 369 19.76 22.41 -3.97
CA GLY A 369 18.75 22.96 -3.07
C GLY A 369 19.27 23.13 -1.65
N LYS A 370 18.43 23.71 -0.81
CA LYS A 370 18.69 23.87 0.62
C LYS A 370 17.50 23.41 1.45
N LEU A 371 17.78 22.67 2.53
CA LEU A 371 16.79 22.36 3.56
C LEU A 371 16.63 23.58 4.47
N ASP A 372 15.57 24.35 4.19
CA ASP A 372 15.18 25.53 4.98
C ASP A 372 13.88 25.27 5.75
N ARG A 373 13.68 26.02 6.84
CA ARG A 373 12.51 25.87 7.73
C ARG A 373 11.18 26.06 7.00
N GLY A 374 11.11 27.01 6.05
CA GLY A 374 9.87 27.35 5.35
C GLY A 374 9.30 26.18 4.54
N PRO A 375 10.04 25.65 3.55
CA PRO A 375 9.61 24.49 2.76
C PRO A 375 9.31 23.26 3.61
N VAL A 376 10.16 22.96 4.60
CA VAL A 376 9.96 21.79 5.47
C VAL A 376 8.69 21.94 6.30
N LYS A 377 8.41 23.13 6.85
CA LYS A 377 7.16 23.39 7.56
C LYS A 377 5.94 23.29 6.64
N ALA A 378 6.03 23.79 5.41
CA ALA A 378 4.96 23.67 4.43
C ALA A 378 4.69 22.20 4.02
N ALA A 379 5.75 21.39 3.90
CA ALA A 379 5.63 19.94 3.72
C ALA A 379 4.96 19.27 4.92
N MET A 380 5.37 19.65 6.14
CA MET A 380 4.79 19.15 7.38
C MET A 380 3.32 19.54 7.53
N GLU A 381 2.91 20.74 7.10
CA GLU A 381 1.51 21.19 7.07
C GLU A 381 0.63 20.25 6.23
N LYS A 382 1.17 19.76 5.10
CA LYS A 382 0.56 18.74 4.22
C LYS A 382 0.55 17.32 4.80
N GLY A 383 1.08 17.14 6.01
CA GLY A 383 1.08 15.85 6.73
C GLY A 383 2.34 15.01 6.53
N ILE A 384 3.40 15.55 5.95
CA ILE A 384 4.67 14.84 5.78
C ILE A 384 5.44 14.85 7.11
N SER A 385 5.76 13.69 7.68
CA SER A 385 6.48 13.62 8.96
C SER A 385 7.99 13.80 8.78
N ALA A 386 8.70 14.23 9.84
CA ALA A 386 10.16 14.29 9.81
C ALA A 386 10.78 12.91 9.55
N SER A 387 10.22 11.84 10.12
CA SER A 387 10.70 10.47 9.92
C SER A 387 10.61 10.02 8.46
N GLN A 388 9.56 10.42 7.74
CA GLN A 388 9.41 10.12 6.31
C GLN A 388 10.47 10.84 5.48
N ILE A 389 10.72 12.13 5.76
CA ILE A 389 11.78 12.90 5.08
C ILE A 389 13.15 12.28 5.34
N ILE A 390 13.45 11.90 6.59
CA ILE A 390 14.72 11.25 6.96
C ILE A 390 14.86 9.89 6.25
N SER A 391 13.78 9.10 6.22
CA SER A 391 13.75 7.81 5.52
C SER A 391 14.03 7.99 4.04
N TYR A 392 13.41 8.98 3.40
CA TYR A 392 13.62 9.31 1.99
C TYR A 392 15.07 9.74 1.69
N LEU A 393 15.61 10.67 2.50
CA LEU A 393 16.99 11.14 2.37
C LEU A 393 18.00 10.00 2.58
N SER A 394 17.67 9.04 3.44
CA SER A 394 18.54 7.89 3.72
C SER A 394 18.48 6.82 2.64
N SER A 395 17.31 6.58 2.04
CA SER A 395 17.16 5.55 0.99
C SER A 395 17.74 5.97 -0.36
N HIS A 396 17.70 7.28 -0.67
CA HIS A 396 18.23 7.85 -1.91
C HIS A 396 19.64 8.45 -1.76
N ALA A 397 20.28 8.23 -0.61
CA ALA A 397 21.63 8.73 -0.36
C ALA A 397 22.65 8.09 -1.32
N HIS A 398 23.56 8.93 -1.83
CA HIS A 398 24.59 8.51 -2.77
C HIS A 398 25.49 7.41 -2.18
N PRO A 399 26.01 6.44 -2.98
CA PRO A 399 26.83 5.34 -2.46
C PRO A 399 28.06 5.79 -1.68
N GLN A 400 28.63 6.96 -2.02
CA GLN A 400 29.76 7.54 -1.27
C GLN A 400 29.39 7.92 0.17
N MET A 401 28.14 8.33 0.42
CA MET A 401 27.67 8.58 1.79
C MET A 401 27.53 7.26 2.56
N HIS A 402 27.08 6.19 1.91
CA HIS A 402 27.04 4.86 2.51
C HIS A 402 28.43 4.28 2.80
N ALA A 403 29.45 4.66 2.03
CA ALA A 403 30.84 4.27 2.24
C ALA A 403 31.50 5.03 3.42
N SER A 404 30.92 6.16 3.83
CA SER A 404 31.40 6.93 4.99
C SER A 404 30.95 6.27 6.31
N PRO A 405 31.72 6.40 7.41
CA PRO A 405 31.36 5.79 8.68
C PRO A 405 30.02 6.33 9.18
N PRO A 406 29.18 5.47 9.79
CA PRO A 406 27.89 5.90 10.32
C PRO A 406 28.06 7.00 11.38
N PRO A 407 27.10 7.94 11.48
CA PRO A 407 25.76 7.93 10.85
C PRO A 407 25.74 8.48 9.41
N LEU A 408 24.88 7.89 8.55
CA LEU A 408 24.70 8.28 7.14
C LEU A 408 24.28 9.76 6.97
N LEU A 409 23.34 10.20 7.81
CA LEU A 409 22.93 11.59 7.88
C LEU A 409 23.49 12.20 9.16
N HIS A 410 24.00 13.42 9.07
CA HIS A 410 24.57 14.11 10.23
C HIS A 410 23.50 14.33 11.32
N PRO A 411 23.77 14.03 12.61
CA PRO A 411 22.78 14.11 13.69
C PRO A 411 22.09 15.47 13.81
N THR A 412 22.83 16.57 13.60
CA THR A 412 22.27 17.92 13.65
C THR A 412 21.13 18.11 12.66
N ILE A 413 21.20 17.51 11.46
CA ILE A 413 20.14 17.65 10.46
C ILE A 413 18.90 16.86 10.88
N VAL A 414 19.11 15.64 11.38
CA VAL A 414 18.04 14.77 11.89
C VAL A 414 17.31 15.44 13.07
N ASP A 415 18.07 15.96 14.03
CA ASP A 415 17.54 16.67 15.19
C ASP A 415 16.78 17.94 14.77
N GLN A 416 17.31 18.68 13.81
CA GLN A 416 16.67 19.90 13.30
C GLN A 416 15.33 19.61 12.62
N LEU A 417 15.25 18.55 11.81
CA LEU A 417 13.99 18.10 11.19
C LEU A 417 12.96 17.69 12.26
N HIS A 418 13.38 16.94 13.28
CA HIS A 418 12.50 16.59 14.39
C HIS A 418 12.06 17.80 15.22
N LEU A 419 12.92 18.80 15.39
CA LEU A 419 12.57 20.02 16.09
C LEU A 419 11.50 20.80 15.33
N TRP A 420 11.65 20.95 14.00
CA TRP A 420 10.64 21.58 13.15
C TRP A 420 9.30 20.83 13.17
N ASP A 421 9.30 19.50 13.24
CA ASP A 421 8.07 18.70 13.38
C ASP A 421 7.39 18.91 14.75
N LYS A 422 8.20 18.94 15.82
CA LYS A 422 7.71 19.22 17.18
C LYS A 422 7.16 20.63 17.34
N GLU A 423 7.64 21.62 16.58
CA GLU A 423 7.06 22.97 16.58
C GLU A 423 5.58 22.96 16.18
N ARG A 424 5.16 22.07 15.27
CA ARG A 424 3.75 21.90 14.88
C ARG A 424 2.92 21.34 16.04
N ASN A 425 3.43 20.31 16.70
CA ASN A 425 2.70 19.57 17.74
C ASN A 425 2.82 20.20 19.14
N ARG A 426 3.21 21.48 19.24
CA ARG A 426 3.40 22.17 20.53
C ARG A 426 2.08 22.47 21.23
N LEU A 427 1.00 22.67 20.47
CA LEU A 427 -0.33 22.95 21.00
C LEU A 427 -1.26 21.79 20.63
N LYS A 428 -1.86 21.17 21.64
CA LYS A 428 -2.97 20.25 21.47
C LYS A 428 -4.25 20.99 21.84
N THR A 429 -5.23 20.96 20.96
CA THR A 429 -6.55 21.55 21.19
C THR A 429 -7.52 20.41 21.40
N ASP A 430 -7.99 20.25 22.64
CA ASP A 430 -9.03 19.30 22.98
C ASP A 430 -10.32 20.09 23.21
N GLU A 431 -11.40 19.73 22.51
CA GLU A 431 -12.71 20.31 22.78
C GLU A 431 -13.18 19.83 24.15
N ALA A 432 -13.52 20.77 25.03
CA ALA A 432 -13.89 20.47 26.41
C ALA A 432 -15.06 21.32 26.86
N ILE A 433 -15.91 20.74 27.71
CA ILE A 433 -16.95 21.46 28.43
C ILE A 433 -16.40 21.84 29.79
N MET A 434 -16.44 23.13 30.07
CA MET A 434 -16.02 23.68 31.35
C MET A 434 -17.23 23.79 32.29
N TYR A 435 -17.14 23.14 33.45
CA TYR A 435 -18.02 23.35 34.58
C TYR A 435 -17.34 24.23 35.63
N GLU A 436 -18.04 25.27 36.08
CA GLU A 436 -17.58 26.14 37.16
C GLU A 436 -18.48 25.94 38.37
N PHE A 437 -17.86 25.72 39.54
CA PHE A 437 -18.55 25.35 40.75
C PHE A 437 -18.28 26.34 41.89
N PHE A 438 -19.34 26.72 42.60
CA PHE A 438 -19.22 27.61 43.76
C PHE A 438 -18.93 26.83 45.06
N SER A 439 -19.52 25.64 45.21
CA SER A 439 -19.32 24.75 46.37
C SER A 439 -18.15 23.80 46.15
N LYS A 440 -17.33 23.60 47.20
CA LYS A 440 -16.20 22.67 47.19
C LYS A 440 -16.67 21.21 47.16
N GLU A 441 -17.71 20.88 47.92
CA GLU A 441 -18.25 19.51 48.00
C GLU A 441 -18.83 19.04 46.67
N LEU A 442 -19.51 19.95 45.96
CA LEU A 442 -20.11 19.64 44.66
C LEU A 442 -19.04 19.51 43.55
N PHE A 443 -17.95 20.27 43.66
CA PHE A 443 -16.78 20.12 42.79
C PHE A 443 -16.12 18.74 42.99
N GLU A 444 -15.79 18.37 44.22
CA GLU A 444 -15.14 17.08 44.55
C GLU A 444 -16.01 15.88 44.13
N ALA A 445 -17.34 15.96 44.32
CA ALA A 445 -18.26 14.92 43.87
C ALA A 445 -18.32 14.81 42.34
N SER A 446 -18.30 15.94 41.64
CA SER A 446 -18.34 15.96 40.16
C SER A 446 -17.01 15.53 39.55
N GLU A 447 -15.88 15.84 40.20
CA GLU A 447 -14.55 15.36 39.81
C GLU A 447 -14.46 13.84 39.93
N ALA A 448 -14.90 13.27 41.06
CA ALA A 448 -14.92 11.82 41.26
C ALA A 448 -15.83 11.09 40.27
N GLU A 449 -16.95 11.71 39.88
CA GLU A 449 -17.86 11.13 38.89
C GLU A 449 -17.28 11.20 37.47
N ALA A 450 -16.65 12.32 37.10
CA ALA A 450 -15.97 12.47 35.81
C ALA A 450 -14.79 11.50 35.66
N ASP A 451 -14.07 11.20 36.75
CA ASP A 451 -12.98 10.21 36.78
C ASP A 451 -13.52 8.78 36.60
N LYS A 452 -14.66 8.44 37.21
CA LYS A 452 -15.32 7.13 36.98
C LYS A 452 -15.72 6.88 35.54
N TYR A 453 -16.21 7.91 34.84
CA TYR A 453 -16.57 7.81 33.43
C TYR A 453 -15.36 7.93 32.48
N GLY A 454 -14.17 8.25 33.01
CA GLY A 454 -12.93 8.31 32.24
C GLY A 454 -12.86 9.46 31.23
N GLY A 455 -13.66 10.51 31.38
CA GLY A 455 -13.69 11.65 30.45
C GLY A 455 -13.25 12.98 31.07
N MET A 456 -12.53 12.95 32.18
CA MET A 456 -11.89 14.12 32.76
C MET A 456 -10.65 14.53 31.96
N ILE A 457 -10.63 15.76 31.44
CA ILE A 457 -9.52 16.32 30.66
C ILE A 457 -8.57 17.11 31.58
N LEU A 458 -9.12 18.01 32.40
CA LEU A 458 -8.35 18.87 33.31
C LEU A 458 -9.20 19.24 34.53
N SER A 459 -8.60 19.18 35.72
CA SER A 459 -9.20 19.68 36.95
C SER A 459 -8.34 20.82 37.53
N LEU A 460 -8.99 21.90 37.92
CA LEU A 460 -8.37 23.07 38.57
C LEU A 460 -9.04 23.30 39.94
N PRO A 461 -8.55 22.64 41.01
CA PRO A 461 -9.16 22.71 42.34
C PRO A 461 -9.18 24.11 42.95
N GLU A 462 -8.15 24.92 42.71
CA GLU A 462 -8.05 26.30 43.24
C GLU A 462 -9.12 27.23 42.67
N GLN A 463 -9.48 27.02 41.40
CA GLN A 463 -10.51 27.80 40.71
C GLN A 463 -11.87 27.12 40.71
N LYS A 464 -11.97 25.88 41.24
CA LYS A 464 -13.16 25.02 41.19
C LYS A 464 -13.72 24.86 39.78
N ARG A 465 -12.82 24.64 38.81
CA ARG A 465 -13.15 24.44 37.39
C ARG A 465 -12.79 23.03 36.96
N LEU A 466 -13.72 22.40 36.24
CA LEU A 466 -13.58 21.05 35.72
C LEU A 466 -13.80 21.06 34.21
N PHE A 467 -12.88 20.48 33.45
CA PHE A 467 -12.98 20.31 32.00
C PHE A 467 -13.25 18.84 31.69
N VAL A 468 -14.37 18.57 31.02
CA VAL A 468 -14.86 17.22 30.70
C VAL A 468 -15.07 17.09 29.19
N ASP A 469 -14.93 15.87 28.68
CA ASP A 469 -15.25 15.50 27.29
C ASP A 469 -16.71 15.88 26.92
N PRO A 470 -16.95 16.51 25.76
CA PRO A 470 -18.28 16.83 25.25
C PRO A 470 -19.26 15.66 25.23
N ALA A 471 -18.79 14.42 25.04
CA ALA A 471 -19.64 13.23 25.03
C ALA A 471 -20.35 12.97 26.38
N LEU A 472 -19.77 13.43 27.49
CA LEU A 472 -20.29 13.21 28.85
C LEU A 472 -21.18 14.36 29.36
N LYS A 473 -21.50 15.33 28.50
CA LYS A 473 -22.26 16.53 28.86
C LYS A 473 -23.58 16.23 29.59
N GLU A 474 -24.37 15.30 29.06
CA GLU A 474 -25.71 15.00 29.58
C GLU A 474 -25.63 14.26 30.91
N ALA A 475 -24.81 13.22 30.99
CA ALA A 475 -24.58 12.45 32.20
C ALA A 475 -24.06 13.32 33.37
N MET A 476 -23.08 14.18 33.09
CA MET A 476 -22.54 15.10 34.10
C MET A 476 -23.54 16.18 34.51
N ARG A 477 -24.36 16.69 33.58
CA ARG A 477 -25.41 17.66 33.89
C ARG A 477 -26.46 17.06 34.83
N ASP A 478 -26.93 15.84 34.54
CA ASP A 478 -27.94 15.17 35.34
C ASP A 478 -27.42 14.87 36.75
N PHE A 479 -26.17 14.41 36.86
CA PHE A 479 -25.51 14.19 38.14
C PHE A 479 -25.38 15.49 38.95
N VAL A 480 -24.92 16.57 38.32
CA VAL A 480 -24.76 17.88 38.99
C VAL A 480 -26.11 18.42 39.47
N VAL A 481 -27.17 18.31 38.66
CA VAL A 481 -28.53 18.75 39.03
C VAL A 481 -29.06 17.92 40.20
N ALA A 482 -28.95 16.59 40.12
CA ALA A 482 -29.38 15.68 41.19
C ALA A 482 -28.64 15.99 42.51
N ARG A 483 -27.32 16.20 42.45
CA ARG A 483 -26.52 16.49 43.63
C ARG A 483 -26.79 17.89 44.20
N GLN A 484 -27.06 18.88 43.35
CA GLN A 484 -27.52 20.20 43.81
C GLN A 484 -28.88 20.13 44.52
N THR A 485 -29.82 19.32 44.02
CA THR A 485 -31.12 19.14 44.68
C THR A 485 -31.01 18.43 46.02
N GLU A 486 -30.14 17.42 46.14
CA GLU A 486 -29.86 16.76 47.43
C GLU A 486 -29.26 17.74 48.45
N LEU A 487 -28.24 18.50 48.07
CA LEU A 487 -27.60 19.49 48.96
C LEU A 487 -28.57 20.60 49.38
N ARG A 488 -29.51 21.00 48.50
CA ARG A 488 -30.56 21.98 48.84
C ARG A 488 -31.64 21.40 49.76
N SER A 489 -31.87 20.09 49.74
CA SER A 489 -32.86 19.42 50.61
C SER A 489 -32.34 19.11 52.01
N MET A 490 -31.01 19.15 52.21
CA MET A 490 -30.34 18.92 53.49
C MET A 490 -30.05 20.21 54.28
N LEU A 491 -30.24 21.37 53.65
CA LEU A 491 -30.25 22.70 54.27
C LEU A 491 -31.69 23.06 54.66
#